data_AF-A0A813QJA8-F1
#
_entry.id   AF-A0A813QJA8-F1
#
_cell.length_a   1.000
_cell.length_b   1.000
_cell.length_c   1.000
_cell.angle_alpha   90.00
_cell.angle_beta   90.00
_cell.angle_gamma   90.00
#
_symmetry.space_group_name_H-M   'P 1'
#
loop_
_entity.id
_entity.type
_entity.pdbx_description
1 polymer ?
#
loop_
_entity_poly.entity_id
_entity_poly.type
_entity_poly.pdbx_seq_one_letter_code
_entity_poly.pdbx_strand_id
1 'polypeptide(L)'
;MDNTELIAVGWGTTYESSEHASDSLRQVTLTAINSSNSLCTSIAHDMITQLCAGTIPYSGKDTCQGDSGGPLMIFNNDKQWEIQGVTSYGEGCGRRYTSGVYTRVGYYLDWINQTIESNPATTTTTKRTNALSKVIIKKVDVLLIYFLVFLIFN
;
A
#
# COMPACT_ATOMS: atom_id res chain seq x y z
N MET A 1 -2.77 3.33 -16.82
CA MET A 1 -3.65 2.78 -15.77
C MET A 1 -4.85 3.70 -15.53
N ASP A 2 -5.39 4.35 -16.56
CA ASP A 2 -6.57 5.21 -16.33
C ASP A 2 -7.81 4.33 -16.17
N ASN A 3 -8.73 4.70 -15.29
CA ASN A 3 -9.98 3.96 -15.01
C ASN A 3 -9.81 2.47 -14.65
N THR A 4 -8.65 2.11 -14.08
CA THR A 4 -8.40 0.74 -13.61
C THR A 4 -8.90 0.58 -12.18
N GLU A 5 -9.68 -0.46 -11.89
CA GLU A 5 -10.12 -0.77 -10.53
C GLU A 5 -8.96 -1.37 -9.71
N LEU A 6 -8.74 -0.79 -8.54
CA LEU A 6 -7.72 -1.18 -7.58
C LEU A 6 -8.39 -1.50 -6.24
N ILE A 7 -7.80 -2.42 -5.49
CA ILE A 7 -8.31 -2.89 -4.22
C ILE A 7 -7.27 -2.59 -3.14
N ALA A 8 -7.66 -1.78 -2.16
CA ALA A 8 -6.90 -1.61 -0.93
C ALA A 8 -7.50 -2.45 0.19
N VAL A 9 -6.64 -2.98 1.05
CA VAL A 9 -7.06 -3.75 2.23
C VAL A 9 -6.28 -3.29 3.46
N GLY A 10 -6.93 -3.29 4.62
CA GLY A 10 -6.31 -2.85 5.86
C GLY A 10 -7.24 -2.83 7.06
N TRP A 11 -6.70 -2.41 8.19
CA TRP A 11 -7.40 -2.29 9.48
C TRP A 11 -7.52 -0.82 9.93
N GLY A 12 -7.28 0.13 9.04
CA GLY A 12 -7.37 1.54 9.36
C GLY A 12 -8.74 1.97 9.87
N THR A 13 -8.81 3.23 10.27
CA THR A 13 -10.06 3.88 10.70
C THR A 13 -11.10 3.82 9.59
N THR A 14 -12.35 3.50 9.93
CA THR A 14 -13.43 3.38 8.92
C THR A 14 -14.09 4.73 8.57
N TYR A 15 -13.73 5.79 9.28
CA TYR A 15 -14.10 7.17 9.00
C TYR A 15 -13.04 8.12 9.58
N GLU A 16 -12.91 9.29 8.97
CA GLU A 16 -11.77 10.22 9.18
C GLU A 16 -11.55 10.66 10.65
N SER A 17 -12.63 10.84 11.42
CA SER A 17 -12.56 11.28 12.81
C SER A 17 -12.57 10.13 13.83
N SER A 18 -12.38 8.88 13.40
CA SER A 18 -12.37 7.75 14.31
C SER A 18 -11.07 7.73 15.13
N GLU A 19 -11.19 7.57 16.45
CA GLU A 19 -10.04 7.31 17.32
C GLU A 19 -9.62 5.83 17.32
N HIS A 20 -10.43 4.97 16.69
CA HIS A 20 -10.24 3.52 16.69
C HIS A 20 -10.14 2.95 15.28
N ALA A 21 -9.11 2.14 15.10
CA ALA A 21 -8.91 1.28 13.93
C ALA A 21 -10.01 0.20 13.85
N SER A 22 -10.18 -0.43 12.69
CA SER A 22 -11.13 -1.52 12.53
C SER A 22 -10.63 -2.80 13.22
N ASP A 23 -11.50 -3.48 13.98
CA ASP A 23 -11.17 -4.80 14.57
C ASP A 23 -11.11 -5.93 13.53
N SER A 24 -11.59 -5.67 12.32
CA SER A 24 -11.67 -6.64 11.24
C SER A 24 -11.02 -6.09 9.98
N LEU A 25 -10.37 -6.97 9.21
CA LEU A 25 -9.80 -6.59 7.93
C LEU A 25 -10.90 -6.03 7.03
N ARG A 26 -10.64 -4.86 6.44
CA ARG A 26 -11.53 -4.20 5.49
C ARG A 26 -10.91 -4.19 4.11
N GLN A 27 -11.79 -4.00 3.13
CA GLN A 27 -11.46 -3.87 1.73
C GLN A 27 -12.23 -2.69 1.14
N VAL A 28 -11.57 -1.92 0.26
CA VAL A 28 -12.21 -0.89 -0.54
C VAL A 28 -11.77 -0.98 -2.00
N THR A 29 -12.71 -0.80 -2.92
CA THR A 29 -12.43 -0.67 -4.36
C THR A 29 -12.30 0.81 -4.70
N LEU A 30 -11.17 1.17 -5.30
CA LEU A 30 -10.80 2.52 -5.75
C LEU A 30 -10.52 2.51 -7.24
N THR A 31 -10.51 3.68 -7.87
CA THR A 31 -10.13 3.81 -9.28
C THR A 31 -8.77 4.49 -9.37
N ALA A 32 -7.88 3.93 -10.18
CA ALA A 32 -6.61 4.56 -10.50
C ALA A 32 -6.84 5.88 -11.24
N ILE A 33 -6.11 6.91 -10.84
CA ILE A 33 -6.24 8.27 -11.38
C ILE A 33 -5.05 8.57 -12.28
N ASN A 34 -5.33 9.13 -13.46
CA ASN A 34 -4.32 9.53 -14.41
C ASN A 34 -3.32 10.53 -13.79
N SER A 35 -2.04 10.38 -14.11
CA SER A 35 -0.98 11.27 -13.61
C SER A 35 -1.09 12.72 -14.11
N SER A 36 -1.86 12.98 -15.17
CA SER A 36 -2.16 14.33 -15.62
C SER A 36 -3.42 14.93 -14.97
N ASN A 37 -4.16 14.16 -14.16
CA ASN A 37 -5.36 14.64 -13.50
C ASN A 37 -4.99 15.59 -12.36
N SER A 38 -5.65 16.75 -12.31
CA SER A 38 -5.38 17.80 -11.32
C SER A 38 -5.51 17.32 -9.87
N LEU A 39 -6.43 16.40 -9.59
CA LEU A 39 -6.64 15.83 -8.25
C LEU A 39 -5.45 15.02 -7.77
N CYS A 40 -4.69 14.44 -8.70
CA CYS A 40 -3.47 13.71 -8.37
C CYS A 40 -2.25 14.64 -8.33
N THR A 41 -2.09 15.50 -9.34
CA THR A 41 -0.95 16.43 -9.42
C THR A 41 -0.94 17.48 -8.32
N SER A 42 -2.08 17.77 -7.67
CA SER A 42 -2.15 18.73 -6.57
C SER A 42 -1.61 18.20 -5.24
N ILE A 43 -1.48 16.88 -5.07
CA ILE A 43 -1.13 16.24 -3.80
C ILE A 43 0.08 15.31 -3.91
N ALA A 44 0.31 14.69 -5.07
CA ALA A 44 1.51 13.91 -5.31
C ALA A 44 2.72 14.84 -5.48
N HIS A 45 3.81 14.54 -4.79
CA HIS A 45 5.07 15.26 -4.91
C HIS A 45 5.83 14.88 -6.19
N ASP A 46 5.73 13.61 -6.60
CA ASP A 46 6.40 13.10 -7.79
C ASP A 46 5.58 11.98 -8.45
N MET A 47 5.06 12.25 -9.65
CA MET A 47 4.23 11.31 -10.39
C MET A 47 4.98 10.10 -10.97
N ILE A 48 6.31 10.17 -11.01
CA ILE A 48 7.15 9.05 -11.44
C ILE A 48 7.17 7.99 -10.33
N THR A 49 7.44 8.41 -9.10
CA THR A 49 7.56 7.52 -7.92
C THR A 49 6.24 7.26 -7.20
N GLN A 50 5.20 8.04 -7.49
CA GLN A 50 3.89 7.94 -6.86
C GLN A 50 2.76 7.74 -7.87
N LEU A 51 1.62 7.25 -7.39
CA LEU A 51 0.36 7.16 -8.13
C LEU A 51 -0.80 7.55 -7.21
N CYS A 52 -1.93 7.92 -7.80
CA CYS A 52 -3.13 8.23 -7.03
C CYS A 52 -4.27 7.27 -7.34
N ALA A 53 -5.10 7.02 -6.33
CA ALA A 53 -6.34 6.28 -6.48
C ALA A 53 -7.43 6.91 -5.60
N GLY A 54 -8.69 6.78 -6.04
CA GLY A 54 -9.84 7.31 -5.33
C GLY A 54 -11.14 7.05 -6.07
N THR A 55 -12.27 7.41 -5.47
CA THR A 55 -13.58 7.33 -6.13
C THR A 55 -14.08 8.71 -6.50
N ILE A 56 -13.70 9.22 -7.68
CA ILE A 56 -14.06 10.58 -8.12
C ILE A 56 -15.30 10.54 -9.01
N PRO A 57 -16.25 11.50 -8.89
CA PRO A 57 -16.29 12.64 -7.97
C PRO A 57 -17.05 12.33 -6.66
N TYR A 58 -17.08 11.06 -6.26
CA TYR A 58 -17.85 10.59 -5.11
C TYR A 58 -17.04 10.68 -3.81
N SER A 59 -17.68 10.39 -2.69
CA SER A 59 -17.07 10.36 -1.35
C SER A 59 -17.35 9.00 -0.70
N GLY A 60 -16.65 8.71 0.40
CA GLY A 60 -16.93 7.58 1.29
C GLY A 60 -16.10 6.32 1.04
N LYS A 61 -15.18 6.32 0.08
CA LYS A 61 -14.27 5.19 -0.18
C LYS A 61 -12.84 5.69 -0.30
N ASP A 62 -11.98 5.23 0.59
CA ASP A 62 -10.56 5.58 0.64
C ASP A 62 -9.81 4.64 1.58
N THR A 63 -8.48 4.66 1.51
CA THR A 63 -7.63 4.23 2.63
C THR A 63 -7.59 5.32 3.68
N CYS A 64 -7.40 4.97 4.95
CA CYS A 64 -7.47 5.94 6.05
C CYS A 64 -6.35 5.75 7.07
N GLN A 65 -6.42 6.45 8.21
CA GLN A 65 -5.37 6.39 9.22
C GLN A 65 -5.19 4.94 9.71
N GLY A 66 -3.93 4.48 9.71
CA GLY A 66 -3.58 3.10 10.06
C GLY A 66 -3.50 2.14 8.87
N ASP A 67 -3.91 2.55 7.66
CA ASP A 67 -3.73 1.75 6.43
C ASP A 67 -2.38 1.98 5.73
N SER A 68 -1.58 2.95 6.18
CA SER A 68 -0.25 3.23 5.62
C SER A 68 0.61 1.96 5.55
N GLY A 69 1.45 1.85 4.52
CA GLY A 69 2.20 0.62 4.23
C GLY A 69 1.36 -0.55 3.72
N GLY A 70 0.02 -0.45 3.72
CA GLY A 70 -0.88 -1.46 3.18
C GLY A 70 -0.84 -1.56 1.65
N PRO A 71 -1.24 -2.69 1.07
CA PRO A 71 -1.15 -2.91 -0.37
C PRO A 71 -2.36 -2.32 -1.11
N LEU A 72 -2.07 -1.66 -2.24
CA LEU A 72 -3.05 -1.33 -3.28
C LEU A 72 -2.82 -2.28 -4.46
N MET A 73 -3.82 -3.10 -4.74
CA MET A 73 -3.67 -4.28 -5.59
C MET A 73 -4.61 -4.27 -6.80
N ILE A 74 -4.27 -5.03 -7.82
CA ILE A 74 -5.16 -5.38 -8.93
C ILE A 74 -5.24 -6.89 -9.06
N PHE A 75 -6.39 -7.39 -9.49
CA PHE A 75 -6.53 -8.77 -9.93
C PHE A 75 -6.30 -8.82 -11.44
N ASN A 76 -5.17 -9.38 -11.87
CA ASN A 76 -4.74 -9.36 -13.26
C ASN A 76 -5.48 -10.42 -14.12
N ASN A 77 -5.25 -10.38 -15.44
CA ASN A 77 -5.87 -11.32 -16.39
C ASN A 77 -5.43 -12.79 -16.17
N ASP A 78 -4.26 -12.99 -15.55
CA ASP A 78 -3.71 -14.30 -15.20
C ASP A 78 -4.26 -14.84 -13.87
N LYS A 79 -5.29 -14.18 -13.31
CA LYS A 79 -5.96 -14.54 -12.06
C LYS A 79 -5.03 -14.49 -10.84
N GLN A 80 -4.11 -13.53 -10.83
CA GLN A 80 -3.17 -13.28 -9.73
C GLN A 80 -3.36 -11.87 -9.18
N TRP A 81 -3.08 -11.74 -7.88
CA TRP A 81 -3.01 -10.44 -7.22
C TRP A 81 -1.64 -9.82 -7.44
N GLU A 82 -1.62 -8.59 -7.94
CA GLU A 82 -0.40 -7.80 -8.08
C GLU A 82 -0.51 -6.53 -7.24
N ILE A 83 0.57 -6.21 -6.51
CA ILE A 83 0.65 -4.96 -5.74
C ILE A 83 1.11 -3.86 -6.70
N GLN A 84 0.21 -2.91 -6.98
CA GLN A 84 0.48 -1.76 -7.84
C GLN A 84 1.01 -0.57 -7.02
N GLY A 85 0.58 -0.46 -5.76
CA GLY A 85 1.01 0.61 -4.89
C GLY A 85 1.07 0.23 -3.41
N VAL A 86 1.71 1.09 -2.63
CA VAL A 86 1.73 1.03 -1.16
C VAL A 86 1.08 2.29 -0.61
N THR A 87 0.09 2.14 0.26
CA THR A 87 -0.64 3.26 0.88
C THR A 87 0.34 4.20 1.59
N SER A 88 0.29 5.48 1.26
CA SER A 88 1.21 6.48 1.80
C SER A 88 0.46 7.55 2.58
N TYR A 89 -0.21 8.47 1.89
CA TYR A 89 -0.89 9.62 2.51
C TYR A 89 -2.07 10.11 1.66
N GLY A 90 -2.87 11.03 2.21
CA GLY A 90 -4.02 11.65 1.55
C GLY A 90 -4.52 12.85 2.35
N GLU A 91 -5.45 13.63 1.78
CA GLU A 91 -6.11 14.72 2.50
C GLU A 91 -7.44 14.26 3.09
N GLY A 92 -7.42 13.96 4.39
CA GLY A 92 -8.55 13.33 5.05
C GLY A 92 -8.79 11.90 4.54
N CYS A 93 -10.00 11.39 4.72
CA CYS A 93 -10.38 10.07 4.20
C CYS A 93 -11.73 10.10 3.52
N GLY A 94 -11.78 9.69 2.26
CA GLY A 94 -13.04 9.52 1.54
C GLY A 94 -13.79 10.83 1.32
N ARG A 95 -13.08 11.96 1.30
CA ARG A 95 -13.67 13.26 1.00
C ARG A 95 -14.01 13.36 -0.49
N ARG A 96 -15.02 14.16 -0.81
CA ARG A 96 -15.41 14.39 -2.20
C ARG A 96 -14.30 15.14 -2.94
N TYR A 97 -14.05 14.77 -4.20
CA TYR A 97 -13.01 15.40 -5.03
C TYR A 97 -11.60 15.32 -4.41
N THR A 98 -11.28 14.22 -3.75
CA THR A 98 -9.94 13.95 -3.23
C THR A 98 -9.43 12.61 -3.73
N SER A 99 -8.12 12.40 -3.60
CA SER A 99 -7.47 11.13 -3.91
C SER A 99 -6.40 10.79 -2.88
N GLY A 100 -6.24 9.51 -2.59
CA GLY A 100 -5.09 9.00 -1.86
C GLY A 100 -3.86 8.89 -2.76
N VAL A 101 -2.68 9.11 -2.17
CA VAL A 101 -1.37 8.95 -2.79
C VAL A 101 -0.73 7.65 -2.29
N TYR A 102 -0.20 6.90 -3.25
CA TYR A 102 0.42 5.61 -3.05
C TYR A 102 1.81 5.62 -3.68
N THR A 103 2.77 4.95 -3.03
CA THR A 103 4.08 4.70 -3.64
C THR A 103 3.91 3.75 -4.82
N ARG A 104 4.46 4.08 -5.99
CA ARG A 104 4.35 3.28 -7.21
C ARG A 104 5.32 2.09 -7.15
N VAL A 105 4.83 0.90 -6.84
CA VAL A 105 5.67 -0.31 -6.70
C VAL A 105 6.47 -0.59 -7.97
N GLY A 106 5.86 -0.41 -9.15
CA GLY A 106 6.53 -0.62 -10.43
C GLY A 106 7.83 0.18 -10.62
N TYR A 107 7.93 1.38 -10.03
CA TYR A 107 9.15 2.20 -10.09
C TYR A 107 10.28 1.61 -9.23
N TYR A 108 9.95 0.99 -8.11
CA TYR A 108 10.91 0.50 -7.13
C TYR A 108 11.30 -0.97 -7.34
N LEU A 109 10.84 -1.64 -8.42
CA LEU A 109 11.11 -3.07 -8.64
C LEU A 109 12.60 -3.40 -8.67
N ASP A 110 13.42 -2.58 -9.34
CA ASP A 110 14.88 -2.80 -9.38
C ASP A 110 15.50 -2.70 -7.99
N TRP A 111 15.10 -1.70 -7.20
CA TRP A 111 15.56 -1.55 -5.82
C TRP A 111 15.08 -2.71 -4.93
N ILE A 112 13.83 -3.16 -5.09
CA ILE A 112 13.28 -4.31 -4.35
C ILE A 112 14.11 -5.56 -4.67
N ASN A 113 14.36 -5.83 -5.95
CA ASN A 113 15.13 -7.00 -6.38
C ASN A 113 16.57 -6.97 -5.84
N GLN A 114 17.25 -5.83 -5.97
CA GLN A 114 18.61 -5.65 -5.42
C GLN A 114 18.64 -5.81 -3.90
N THR A 115 17.61 -5.32 -3.20
CA THR A 115 17.51 -5.45 -1.73
C THR A 115 17.34 -6.91 -1.32
N ILE A 116 16.53 -7.67 -2.04
CA ILE A 116 16.32 -9.11 -1.82
C ILE A 116 17.60 -9.90 -2.10
N GLU A 117 18.28 -9.60 -3.21
CA GLU A 117 19.53 -10.28 -3.60
C GLU A 117 20.67 -10.01 -2.62
N SER A 118 20.78 -8.77 -2.12
CA SER A 118 21.81 -8.37 -1.15
C SER A 118 21.53 -8.84 0.28
N ASN A 119 20.27 -9.20 0.59
CA ASN A 119 19.86 -9.72 1.89
C ASN A 119 19.20 -11.10 1.73
N PRO A 120 19.95 -12.13 1.28
CA PRO A 120 19.38 -13.46 1.14
C PRO A 120 18.83 -13.89 2.49
N ALA A 121 17.55 -14.25 2.51
CA ALA A 121 16.92 -14.81 3.70
C ALA A 121 17.83 -15.95 4.19
N THR A 122 18.39 -15.80 5.38
CA THR A 122 19.19 -16.86 6.00
C THR A 122 18.24 -18.01 6.23
N THR A 123 18.23 -18.93 5.27
CA THR A 123 17.48 -20.18 5.36
C THR A 123 18.22 -21.00 6.39
N THR A 124 17.96 -20.70 7.66
CA THR A 124 18.39 -21.54 8.76
C THR A 124 17.73 -22.86 8.46
N THR A 125 18.51 -23.79 7.91
CA THR A 125 18.06 -25.14 7.62
C THR A 125 17.92 -25.79 9.00
N THR A 126 16.82 -25.50 9.70
CA THR A 126 16.44 -26.25 10.87
C THR A 126 16.19 -27.65 10.34
N LYS A 127 17.18 -28.53 10.50
CA LYS A 127 17.00 -29.97 10.34
C LYS A 127 15.66 -30.31 10.99
N ARG A 128 14.75 -30.85 10.19
CA ARG A 128 13.48 -31.43 10.66
C ARG A 128 13.81 -32.37 11.82
N THR A 129 13.66 -31.88 13.03
CA THR A 129 13.31 -32.69 14.18
C THR A 129 11.87 -32.30 14.47
N ASN A 130 11.01 -33.31 14.64
CA ASN A 130 9.57 -33.14 14.78
C ASN A 130 9.24 -32.28 16.00
N ALA A 131 9.15 -30.97 15.80
CA ALA A 131 8.52 -30.03 16.71
C ALA A 131 8.01 -28.88 15.83
N LEU A 132 6.71 -28.60 15.93
CA LEU A 132 5.99 -27.58 15.17
C LEU A 132 6.60 -26.20 15.44
N SER A 133 7.62 -25.82 14.68
CA SER A 133 8.18 -24.48 14.70
C SER A 133 7.26 -23.57 13.90
N LYS A 134 6.39 -22.87 14.64
CA LYS A 134 5.77 -21.61 14.20
C LYS A 134 6.85 -20.76 13.52
N VAL A 135 6.69 -20.51 12.24
CA VAL A 135 7.41 -19.47 11.53
C VAL A 135 6.90 -18.15 12.10
N ILE A 136 7.57 -17.68 13.15
CA ILE A 136 7.40 -16.32 13.65
C ILE A 136 8.20 -15.47 12.68
N ILE A 137 7.51 -14.87 11.70
CA ILE A 137 8.04 -13.71 10.99
C ILE A 137 8.36 -12.69 12.08
N LYS A 138 9.64 -12.51 12.39
CA LYS A 138 10.07 -11.65 13.48
C LYS A 138 9.61 -10.24 13.15
N LYS A 139 8.99 -9.61 14.15
CA LYS A 139 8.38 -8.27 14.16
C LYS A 139 9.36 -7.11 13.87
N VAL A 140 10.55 -7.40 13.33
CA VAL A 140 11.69 -6.48 13.18
C VAL A 140 11.86 -6.02 11.73
N ASP A 141 11.41 -6.79 10.73
CA ASP A 141 11.64 -6.43 9.32
C ASP A 141 10.56 -5.49 8.73
N VAL A 142 9.33 -5.56 9.22
CA VAL A 142 8.24 -4.66 8.79
C VAL A 142 8.46 -3.23 9.27
N LEU A 143 9.11 -3.06 10.44
CA LEU A 143 9.41 -1.74 11.01
C LEU A 143 10.49 -1.01 10.21
N LEU A 144 11.46 -1.74 9.64
CA LEU A 144 12.52 -1.18 8.78
C LEU A 144 11.97 -0.72 7.44
N ILE A 145 11.02 -1.44 6.85
CA ILE A 145 10.31 -0.99 5.65
C ILE A 145 9.46 0.25 5.97
N TYR A 146 8.78 0.27 7.11
CA TYR A 146 8.07 1.45 7.59
C TYR A 146 9.00 2.65 7.82
N PHE A 147 10.17 2.45 8.42
CA PHE A 147 11.15 3.52 8.68
C PHE A 147 11.82 4.03 7.40
N LEU A 148 12.09 3.15 6.43
CA LEU A 148 12.63 3.52 5.13
C LEU A 148 11.59 4.27 4.27
N VAL A 149 10.32 3.87 4.33
CA VAL A 149 9.21 4.62 3.69
C VAL A 149 8.93 5.93 4.44
N PHE A 150 9.21 6.05 5.74
CA PHE A 150 9.03 7.31 6.45
C PHE A 150 10.19 8.30 6.23
N LEU A 151 11.42 7.81 6.07
CA LEU A 151 12.63 8.64 5.88
C LEU A 151 12.92 9.04 4.43
N ILE A 152 12.40 8.30 3.43
CA ILE A 152 12.57 8.67 2.02
C ILE A 152 11.54 9.75 1.60
N PHE A 153 10.48 9.95 2.39
CA PHE A 153 9.35 10.83 2.06
C PHE A 153 9.13 11.98 3.05
N ASN A 154 10.14 12.35 3.85
CA ASN A 154 10.22 13.62 4.60
C ASN A 154 11.58 14.30 4.39
#